data_AF-A0A183CVU4-F1
#
_entry.id   AF-A0A183CVU4-F1
#
_cell.length_a   1.000
_cell.length_b   1.000
_cell.length_c   1.000
_cell.angle_alpha   90.00
_cell.angle_beta   90.00
_cell.angle_gamma   90.00
#
_symmetry.space_group_name_H-M   'P 1'
#
loop_
_entity.id
_entity.type
_entity.pdbx_description
1 polymer ?
#
loop_
_entity_poly.entity_id
_entity_poly.type
_entity_poly.pdbx_seq_one_letter_code
_entity_poly.pdbx_strand_id
1 'polypeptide(L)'
;MNCSCFGSKKTSPTVSTEPKKSTPPAKDDEFNDSRIPLTRKQKFVLIKNWKGIEREVSAAGIEMFLKMLAEHPEYYELFKFRNIANAAKENQAQDELLSAHGAAVMKFLGQAISKIEDADVFYSLLEDNGKQHAYKKLFKPEMFWEMEQPFLYSVKLILGERYTDNMDAIYKSVIHLILQRMEEACRTELMRIQNKNLKL
;
A
#
# COMPACT_ATOMS: atom_id res chain seq x y z
N MET A 1 71.63 58.15 -20.24
CA MET A 1 72.69 57.22 -20.68
C MET A 1 72.47 55.91 -19.95
N ASN A 2 72.30 54.84 -20.73
CA ASN A 2 71.86 53.50 -20.33
C ASN A 2 72.96 52.72 -19.60
N CYS A 3 72.61 51.82 -18.66
CA CYS A 3 72.87 50.38 -18.84
C CYS A 3 72.15 49.46 -17.82
N SER A 4 71.37 48.55 -18.41
CA SER A 4 70.91 47.17 -18.11
C SER A 4 71.48 46.36 -16.94
N CYS A 5 70.62 45.56 -16.27
CA CYS A 5 70.48 44.09 -16.47
C CYS A 5 69.62 43.35 -15.39
N PHE A 6 68.83 42.36 -15.85
CA PHE A 6 68.08 41.28 -15.14
C PHE A 6 66.88 41.66 -14.24
N GLY A 7 65.72 41.00 -14.24
CA GLY A 7 65.24 39.77 -14.89
C GLY A 7 63.76 39.55 -14.52
N SER A 8 63.02 38.89 -15.42
CA SER A 8 61.56 38.77 -15.52
C SER A 8 60.80 38.16 -14.33
N LYS A 9 59.54 38.60 -14.14
CA LYS A 9 58.33 37.76 -14.29
C LYS A 9 57.02 38.58 -14.16
N LYS A 10 56.19 38.51 -15.20
CA LYS A 10 54.78 38.92 -15.21
C LYS A 10 53.90 37.76 -14.73
N THR A 11 52.91 38.03 -13.89
CA THR A 11 51.70 37.20 -13.78
C THR A 11 50.50 38.06 -13.41
N SER A 12 49.53 38.12 -14.32
CA SER A 12 48.14 38.52 -14.08
C SER A 12 47.28 37.25 -13.85
N PRO A 13 46.02 37.36 -13.40
CA PRO A 13 45.43 36.46 -12.41
C PRO A 13 44.74 35.24 -13.03
N THR A 14 44.78 34.12 -12.32
CA THR A 14 43.98 32.93 -12.64
C THR A 14 42.96 32.70 -11.51
N VAL A 15 41.69 32.89 -11.87
CA VAL A 15 40.51 32.44 -11.12
C VAL A 15 40.68 30.94 -10.85
N SER A 16 40.84 30.58 -9.59
CA SER A 16 40.92 29.19 -9.15
C SER A 16 39.51 28.73 -8.80
N THR A 17 38.87 28.04 -9.74
CA THR A 17 37.69 27.21 -9.48
C THR A 17 38.12 25.98 -8.70
N GLU A 18 37.78 25.93 -7.42
CA GLU A 18 37.89 24.72 -6.62
C GLU A 18 36.99 23.62 -7.18
N PRO A 19 37.49 22.38 -7.38
CA PRO A 19 36.64 21.26 -7.73
C PRO A 19 35.90 20.81 -6.47
N LYS A 20 34.59 21.09 -6.41
CA LYS A 20 33.66 20.42 -5.48
C LYS A 20 33.76 18.92 -5.69
N LYS A 21 34.42 18.24 -4.74
CA LYS A 21 34.44 16.79 -4.64
C LYS A 21 33.01 16.35 -4.34
N SER A 22 32.32 15.82 -5.36
CA SER A 22 30.98 15.26 -5.22
C SER A 22 31.03 14.07 -4.25
N THR A 23 30.34 14.20 -3.13
CA THR A 23 30.01 13.06 -2.28
C THR A 23 29.14 12.09 -3.09
N PRO A 24 29.40 10.78 -3.08
CA PRO A 24 28.48 9.81 -3.66
C PRO A 24 27.11 9.96 -2.99
N PRO A 25 25.98 9.82 -3.71
CA PRO A 25 24.67 9.83 -3.08
C PRO A 25 24.66 8.73 -2.01
N ALA A 26 24.35 9.10 -0.78
CA ALA A 26 24.19 8.15 0.30
C ALA A 26 23.12 7.14 -0.13
N LYS A 27 23.38 5.84 0.08
CA LYS A 27 22.46 4.73 -0.18
C LYS A 27 21.14 4.79 0.65
N ASP A 28 20.89 5.90 1.33
CA ASP A 28 19.68 6.17 2.10
C ASP A 28 18.53 6.72 1.26
N ASP A 29 18.77 7.14 0.01
CA ASP A 29 17.73 7.74 -0.85
C ASP A 29 16.84 6.69 -1.56
N GLU A 30 17.37 5.50 -1.86
CA GLU A 30 16.67 4.46 -2.64
C GLU A 30 15.38 3.95 -1.95
N PHE A 31 15.31 4.05 -0.61
CA PHE A 31 14.15 3.62 0.18
C PHE A 31 13.16 4.76 0.52
N ASN A 32 13.48 6.00 0.15
CA ASN A 32 12.68 7.19 0.40
C ASN A 32 11.89 7.61 -0.84
N ASP A 33 11.11 6.67 -1.39
CA ASP A 33 10.15 7.03 -2.44
C ASP A 33 9.01 7.89 -1.88
N SER A 34 8.94 9.16 -2.32
CA SER A 34 7.94 10.14 -1.89
C SER A 34 6.49 9.73 -2.17
N ARG A 35 6.25 8.78 -3.08
CA ARG A 35 4.92 8.23 -3.35
C ARG A 35 4.38 7.42 -2.18
N ILE A 36 5.24 6.90 -1.30
CA ILE A 36 4.81 6.16 -0.10
C ILE A 36 5.12 7.04 1.11
N PRO A 37 4.11 7.61 1.80
CA PRO A 37 4.29 8.57 2.88
C PRO A 37 4.64 7.88 4.21
N LEU A 38 5.61 6.95 4.17
CA LEU A 38 6.15 6.26 5.33
C LEU A 38 7.67 6.40 5.33
N THR A 39 8.23 6.76 6.48
CA THR A 39 9.69 6.72 6.69
C THR A 39 10.21 5.28 6.60
N ARG A 40 11.50 5.11 6.32
CA ARG A 40 12.16 3.79 6.34
C ARG A 40 11.93 3.02 7.65
N LYS A 41 11.96 3.71 8.80
CA LYS A 41 11.68 3.10 10.11
C LYS A 41 10.24 2.61 10.20
N GLN A 42 9.27 3.38 9.70
CA GLN A 42 7.86 2.98 9.68
C GLN A 42 7.63 1.79 8.74
N LYS A 43 8.25 1.77 7.55
CA LYS A 43 8.21 0.62 6.64
C LYS A 43 8.74 -0.66 7.31
N PHE A 44 9.88 -0.58 7.98
CA PHE A 44 10.44 -1.72 8.72
C PHE A 44 9.50 -2.22 9.84
N VAL A 45 8.94 -1.30 10.62
CA VAL A 45 7.97 -1.61 11.67
C VAL A 45 6.73 -2.30 11.09
N LEU A 46 6.19 -1.77 9.99
CA LEU A 46 5.04 -2.34 9.29
C LEU A 46 5.30 -3.79 8.86
N ILE A 47 6.41 -4.03 8.14
CA ILE A 47 6.78 -5.37 7.65
C ILE A 47 6.98 -6.34 8.81
N LYS A 48 7.66 -5.91 9.88
CA LYS A 48 7.95 -6.78 11.03
C LYS A 48 6.68 -7.17 11.78
N ASN A 49 5.77 -6.22 12.03
CA ASN A 49 4.54 -6.48 12.76
C ASN A 49 3.53 -7.27 11.96
N TRP A 50 3.55 -7.14 10.62
CA TRP A 50 2.67 -7.92 9.76
C TRP A 50 2.82 -9.43 9.96
N LYS A 51 4.02 -9.91 10.30
CA LYS A 51 4.27 -11.33 10.63
C LYS A 51 3.40 -11.87 11.77
N GLY A 52 2.95 -11.01 12.69
CA GLY A 52 2.01 -11.40 13.74
C GLY A 52 0.60 -11.66 13.18
N ILE A 53 0.16 -10.82 12.25
CA ILE A 53 -1.14 -10.94 11.57
C ILE A 53 -1.13 -12.12 10.60
N GLU A 54 -0.02 -12.33 9.90
CA GLU A 54 0.14 -13.41 8.92
C GLU A 54 -0.08 -14.82 9.53
N ARG A 55 0.23 -15.00 10.82
CA ARG A 55 -0.02 -16.26 11.55
C ARG A 55 -1.49 -16.53 11.79
N GLU A 56 -2.29 -15.46 11.91
CA GLU A 56 -3.72 -15.49 12.18
C GLU A 56 -4.53 -14.99 10.97
N VAL A 57 -3.99 -15.16 9.76
CA VAL A 57 -4.48 -14.47 8.55
C VAL A 57 -5.94 -14.78 8.23
N SER A 58 -6.40 -16.00 8.51
CA SER A 58 -7.80 -16.39 8.34
C SER A 58 -8.70 -15.72 9.38
N ALA A 59 -8.32 -15.74 10.66
CA ALA A 59 -9.07 -15.07 11.71
C ALA A 59 -9.17 -13.57 11.45
N ALA A 60 -8.06 -12.94 11.07
CA ALA A 60 -8.03 -11.52 10.70
C ALA A 60 -8.96 -11.23 9.52
N GLY A 61 -8.95 -12.08 8.49
CA GLY A 61 -9.81 -11.95 7.32
C GLY A 61 -11.30 -12.09 7.66
N ILE A 62 -11.66 -13.08 8.48
CA ILE A 62 -13.04 -13.29 8.94
C ILE A 62 -13.54 -12.06 9.71
N GLU A 63 -12.78 -11.60 10.71
CA GLU A 63 -13.15 -10.45 11.54
C GLU A 63 -13.33 -9.18 10.71
N MET A 64 -12.43 -8.95 9.74
CA MET A 64 -12.52 -7.83 8.81
C MET A 64 -13.81 -7.90 7.97
N PHE A 65 -14.12 -9.04 7.37
CA PHE A 65 -15.32 -9.14 6.53
C PHE A 65 -16.62 -9.16 7.34
N LEU A 66 -16.66 -9.82 8.50
CA LEU A 66 -17.85 -9.79 9.36
C LEU A 66 -18.13 -8.37 9.87
N LYS A 67 -17.08 -7.60 10.17
CA LYS A 67 -17.23 -6.19 10.55
C LYS A 67 -17.83 -5.37 9.41
N MET A 68 -17.32 -5.52 8.18
CA MET A 68 -17.88 -4.84 7.00
C MET A 68 -19.33 -5.26 6.72
N LEU A 69 -19.62 -6.56 6.72
CA LEU A 69 -20.94 -7.10 6.38
C LEU A 69 -22.01 -6.86 7.44
N ALA A 70 -21.60 -6.59 8.69
CA ALA A 70 -22.51 -6.13 9.73
C ALA A 70 -22.98 -4.68 9.49
N GLU A 71 -22.18 -3.86 8.81
CA GLU A 71 -22.48 -2.47 8.47
C GLU A 71 -23.15 -2.37 7.08
N HIS A 72 -22.79 -3.26 6.16
CA HIS A 72 -23.26 -3.33 4.78
C HIS A 72 -23.78 -4.73 4.41
N PRO A 73 -24.90 -5.18 5.00
CA PRO A 73 -25.43 -6.52 4.74
C PRO A 73 -25.82 -6.73 3.27
N GLU A 74 -26.14 -5.67 2.53
CA GLU A 74 -26.41 -5.75 1.10
C GLU A 74 -25.21 -6.26 0.27
N TYR A 75 -23.98 -6.20 0.81
CA TYR A 75 -22.79 -6.68 0.12
C TYR A 75 -22.62 -8.19 0.13
N TYR A 76 -23.41 -8.93 0.93
CA TYR A 76 -23.42 -10.40 0.83
C TYR A 76 -23.65 -10.87 -0.61
N GLU A 77 -24.48 -10.17 -1.40
CA GLU A 77 -24.78 -10.50 -2.80
C GLU A 77 -23.56 -10.50 -3.74
N LEU A 78 -22.45 -9.88 -3.35
CA LEU A 78 -21.20 -9.87 -4.12
C LEU A 78 -20.42 -11.19 -3.97
N PHE A 79 -20.73 -12.00 -2.95
CA PHE A 79 -19.91 -13.12 -2.53
C PHE A 79 -20.61 -14.47 -2.72
N LYS A 80 -19.79 -15.51 -2.91
CA LYS A 80 -20.28 -16.90 -3.02
C LYS A 80 -20.91 -17.42 -1.72
N PHE A 81 -20.58 -16.81 -0.59
CA PHE A 81 -21.11 -17.15 0.73
C PHE A 81 -22.36 -16.35 1.12
N ARG A 82 -23.03 -15.66 0.19
CA ARG A 82 -24.22 -14.84 0.48
C ARG A 82 -25.31 -15.51 1.33
N ASN A 83 -25.42 -16.85 1.25
CA ASN A 83 -26.43 -17.62 1.98
C ASN A 83 -26.28 -17.56 3.50
N ILE A 84 -25.10 -17.16 4.02
CA ILE A 84 -24.87 -17.03 5.46
C ILE A 84 -25.38 -15.69 6.03
N ALA A 85 -25.91 -14.78 5.20
CA ALA A 85 -26.30 -13.42 5.62
C ALA A 85 -27.22 -13.39 6.85
N ASN A 86 -28.14 -14.37 6.97
CA ASN A 86 -29.10 -14.47 8.07
C ASN A 86 -28.70 -15.50 9.14
N ALA A 87 -27.53 -16.11 9.03
CA ALA A 87 -27.03 -17.03 10.05
C ALA A 87 -26.57 -16.27 11.31
N ALA A 88 -26.56 -16.96 12.45
CA ALA A 88 -25.93 -16.44 13.66
C ALA A 88 -24.44 -16.14 13.39
N LYS A 89 -23.89 -15.10 14.04
CA LYS A 89 -22.51 -14.62 13.80
C LYS A 89 -21.47 -15.72 13.97
N GLU A 90 -21.66 -16.60 14.95
CA GLU A 90 -20.78 -17.74 15.22
C GLU A 90 -20.75 -18.72 14.04
N ASN A 91 -21.90 -18.93 13.39
CA ASN A 91 -21.99 -19.78 12.20
C ASN A 91 -21.40 -19.08 10.97
N GLN A 92 -21.58 -17.77 10.84
CA GLN A 92 -20.94 -17.01 9.76
C GLN A 92 -19.42 -17.09 9.87
N ALA A 93 -18.86 -16.96 11.07
CA ALA A 93 -17.41 -17.05 11.32
C ALA A 93 -16.82 -18.44 11.01
N GLN A 94 -17.65 -19.49 10.98
CA GLN A 94 -17.25 -20.84 10.63
C GLN A 94 -17.39 -21.16 9.13
N ASP A 95 -17.93 -20.24 8.32
CA ASP A 95 -18.10 -20.47 6.89
C ASP A 95 -16.74 -20.54 6.16
N GLU A 96 -16.49 -21.66 5.48
CA GLU A 96 -15.22 -21.92 4.80
C GLU A 96 -14.97 -20.95 3.64
N LEU A 97 -16.02 -20.52 2.93
CA LEU A 97 -15.90 -19.62 1.79
C LEU A 97 -15.58 -18.19 2.25
N LEU A 98 -16.19 -17.72 3.34
CA LEU A 98 -15.84 -16.47 4.02
C LEU A 98 -14.38 -16.52 4.50
N SER A 99 -14.00 -17.58 5.22
CA SER A 99 -12.64 -17.78 5.72
C SER A 99 -11.61 -17.75 4.60
N ALA A 100 -11.85 -18.50 3.52
CA ALA A 100 -10.97 -18.53 2.36
C ALA A 100 -10.85 -17.17 1.67
N HIS A 101 -11.95 -16.44 1.51
CA HIS A 101 -11.94 -15.12 0.89
C HIS A 101 -11.23 -14.08 1.77
N GLY A 102 -11.56 -14.02 3.06
CA GLY A 102 -10.89 -13.15 4.03
C GLY A 102 -9.39 -13.41 4.08
N ALA A 103 -8.97 -14.67 4.14
CA ALA A 103 -7.56 -15.04 4.10
C ALA A 103 -6.88 -14.61 2.79
N ALA A 104 -7.55 -14.75 1.63
CA ALA A 104 -6.99 -14.34 0.35
C ALA A 104 -6.73 -12.82 0.29
N VAL A 105 -7.68 -12.01 0.79
CA VAL A 105 -7.51 -10.55 0.86
C VAL A 105 -6.38 -10.18 1.81
N MET A 106 -6.35 -10.74 3.02
CA MET A 106 -5.28 -10.45 3.98
C MET A 106 -3.90 -10.89 3.48
N LYS A 107 -3.80 -12.03 2.77
CA LYS A 107 -2.55 -12.46 2.12
C LYS A 107 -2.10 -11.49 1.04
N PHE A 108 -3.02 -10.98 0.22
CA PHE A 108 -2.70 -9.96 -0.78
C PHE A 108 -2.19 -8.66 -0.12
N LEU A 109 -2.84 -8.17 0.93
CA LEU A 109 -2.38 -7.00 1.67
C LEU A 109 -0.97 -7.23 2.25
N GLY A 110 -0.72 -8.42 2.80
CA GLY A 110 0.61 -8.82 3.27
C GLY A 110 1.66 -8.86 2.18
N GLN A 111 1.31 -9.37 1.00
CA GLN A 111 2.18 -9.37 -0.17
C GLN A 111 2.53 -7.93 -0.59
N ALA A 112 1.54 -7.03 -0.69
CA ALA A 112 1.78 -5.63 -1.01
C ALA A 112 2.69 -4.98 0.06
N ILE A 113 2.38 -5.15 1.34
CA ILE A 113 3.19 -4.64 2.46
C ILE A 113 4.65 -5.14 2.39
N SER A 114 4.86 -6.41 2.02
CA SER A 114 6.22 -6.97 1.87
C SER A 114 7.05 -6.30 0.77
N LYS A 115 6.41 -5.54 -0.13
CA LYS A 115 7.02 -4.80 -1.24
C LYS A 115 7.04 -3.29 -1.03
N ILE A 116 6.63 -2.77 0.13
CA ILE A 116 6.50 -1.33 0.43
C ILE A 116 7.83 -0.53 0.29
N GLU A 117 8.97 -1.22 0.25
CA GLU A 117 10.28 -0.61 0.01
C GLU A 117 10.58 -0.37 -1.47
N ASP A 118 9.91 -1.08 -2.38
CA ASP A 118 9.97 -0.90 -3.84
C ASP A 118 8.61 -0.38 -4.32
N ALA A 119 8.53 0.94 -4.51
CA ALA A 119 7.27 1.59 -4.84
C ALA A 119 6.69 1.11 -6.19
N ASP A 120 7.52 0.82 -7.18
CA ASP A 120 7.03 0.38 -8.48
C ASP A 120 6.38 -1.01 -8.39
N VAL A 121 7.01 -1.95 -7.66
CA VAL A 121 6.43 -3.27 -7.42
C VAL A 121 5.18 -3.18 -6.53
N PHE A 122 5.21 -2.35 -5.49
CA PHE A 122 4.06 -2.09 -4.62
C PHE A 122 2.86 -1.60 -5.43
N TYR A 123 3.02 -0.53 -6.21
CA TYR A 123 1.93 0.05 -6.99
C TYR A 123 1.44 -0.87 -8.11
N SER A 124 2.34 -1.59 -8.80
CA SER A 124 1.95 -2.56 -9.83
C SER A 124 1.01 -3.65 -9.27
N LEU A 125 1.31 -4.19 -8.08
CA LEU A 125 0.46 -5.19 -7.43
C LEU A 125 -0.95 -4.65 -7.11
N LEU A 126 -1.03 -3.41 -6.61
CA LEU A 126 -2.29 -2.77 -6.28
C LEU A 126 -3.12 -2.48 -7.53
N GLU A 127 -2.48 -1.97 -8.57
CA GLU A 127 -3.14 -1.69 -9.84
C GLU A 127 -3.71 -2.94 -10.49
N ASP A 128 -2.93 -4.02 -10.53
CA ASP A 128 -3.39 -5.27 -11.12
C ASP A 128 -4.58 -5.83 -10.34
N ASN A 129 -4.52 -5.80 -9.01
CA ASN A 129 -5.64 -6.25 -8.18
C ASN A 129 -6.89 -5.36 -8.33
N GLY A 130 -6.71 -4.03 -8.36
CA GLY A 130 -7.78 -3.07 -8.61
C GLY A 130 -8.46 -3.29 -9.97
N LYS A 131 -7.67 -3.50 -11.04
CA LYS A 131 -8.19 -3.83 -12.39
C LYS A 131 -9.01 -5.12 -12.36
N GLN A 132 -8.60 -6.15 -11.62
CA GLN A 132 -9.38 -7.40 -11.52
C GLN A 132 -10.76 -7.18 -10.87
N HIS A 133 -10.89 -6.21 -9.97
CA HIS A 133 -12.17 -5.90 -9.34
C HIS A 133 -13.18 -5.26 -10.31
N ALA A 134 -12.70 -4.57 -11.36
CA ALA A 134 -13.57 -4.01 -12.41
C ALA A 134 -14.39 -5.07 -13.16
N TYR A 135 -13.96 -6.34 -13.14
CA TYR A 135 -14.65 -7.46 -13.76
C TYR A 135 -15.60 -8.19 -12.81
N LYS A 136 -15.68 -7.80 -11.54
CA LYS A 136 -16.57 -8.40 -10.56
C LYS A 136 -17.97 -7.80 -10.71
N LYS A 137 -18.96 -8.66 -10.93
CA LYS A 137 -20.35 -8.24 -11.09
C LYS A 137 -20.80 -7.46 -9.84
N LEU A 138 -21.50 -6.35 -10.05
CA LEU A 138 -22.03 -5.45 -9.01
C LEU A 138 -21.00 -4.71 -8.16
N PHE A 139 -19.69 -4.97 -8.32
CA PHE A 139 -18.66 -4.26 -7.59
C PHE A 139 -18.51 -2.83 -8.17
N LYS A 140 -18.46 -1.84 -7.28
CA LYS A 140 -18.19 -0.45 -7.63
C LYS A 140 -16.86 -0.02 -7.00
N PRO A 141 -16.03 0.80 -7.66
CA PRO A 141 -14.74 1.22 -7.12
C PRO A 141 -14.83 1.78 -5.70
N GLU A 142 -15.87 2.55 -5.41
CA GLU A 142 -16.07 3.21 -4.12
C GLU A 142 -16.20 2.20 -2.95
N MET A 143 -16.62 0.96 -3.23
CA MET A 143 -16.79 -0.10 -2.22
C MET A 143 -15.47 -0.52 -1.56
N PHE A 144 -14.31 -0.19 -2.14
CA PHE A 144 -13.03 -0.43 -1.47
C PHE A 144 -12.94 0.31 -0.13
N TRP A 145 -13.54 1.51 -0.03
CA TRP A 145 -13.46 2.32 1.19
C TRP A 145 -14.20 1.72 2.38
N GLU A 146 -15.18 0.85 2.13
CA GLU A 146 -15.88 0.11 3.19
C GLU A 146 -15.00 -0.93 3.88
N MET A 147 -13.76 -1.15 3.38
CA MET A 147 -12.77 -2.02 4.02
C MET A 147 -11.82 -1.29 4.96
N GLU A 148 -11.75 0.05 4.96
CA GLU A 148 -10.75 0.79 5.73
C GLU A 148 -10.90 0.55 7.25
N GLN A 149 -12.08 0.83 7.80
CA GLN A 149 -12.34 0.65 9.23
C GLN A 149 -12.37 -0.82 9.64
N PRO A 150 -12.99 -1.75 8.87
CA PRO A 150 -12.93 -3.18 9.19
C PRO A 150 -11.51 -3.76 9.19
N PHE A 151 -10.64 -3.30 8.28
CA PHE A 151 -9.23 -3.68 8.29
C PHE A 151 -8.54 -3.20 9.57
N LEU A 152 -8.66 -1.92 9.92
CA LEU A 152 -8.03 -1.36 11.13
C LEU A 152 -8.54 -2.05 12.40
N TYR A 153 -9.85 -2.32 12.48
CA TYR A 153 -10.46 -3.09 13.56
C TYR A 153 -9.83 -4.47 13.70
N SER A 154 -9.77 -5.23 12.60
CA SER A 154 -9.22 -6.59 12.59
C SER A 154 -7.74 -6.61 13.00
N VAL A 155 -6.92 -5.71 12.45
CA VAL A 155 -5.50 -5.62 12.79
C VAL A 155 -5.31 -5.32 14.28
N LYS A 156 -6.09 -4.38 14.83
CA LYS A 156 -6.05 -4.04 16.26
C LYS A 156 -6.44 -5.23 17.13
N LEU A 157 -7.49 -5.95 16.74
CA LEU A 157 -7.96 -7.15 17.45
C LEU A 157 -6.89 -8.23 17.51
N ILE A 158 -6.26 -8.54 16.37
CA ILE A 158 -5.25 -9.61 16.24
C ILE A 158 -3.94 -9.27 16.95
N LEU A 159 -3.53 -8.00 16.91
CA LEU A 159 -2.30 -7.56 17.59
C LEU A 159 -2.51 -7.33 19.09
N GLY A 160 -3.74 -7.06 19.54
CA GLY A 160 -4.09 -6.89 20.94
C GLY A 160 -3.19 -5.84 21.62
N GLU A 161 -2.62 -6.18 22.76
CA GLU A 161 -1.72 -5.30 23.52
C GLU A 161 -0.45 -4.88 22.76
N ARG A 162 -0.09 -5.60 21.67
CA ARG A 162 1.05 -5.22 20.83
C ARG A 162 0.71 -4.07 19.86
N TYR A 163 -0.57 -3.74 19.70
CA TYR A 163 -1.02 -2.63 18.84
C TYR A 163 -0.78 -1.29 19.53
N THR A 164 0.18 -0.52 19.03
CA THR A 164 0.58 0.79 19.60
C THR A 164 0.06 1.94 18.75
N ASP A 165 0.02 3.16 19.31
CA ASP A 165 -0.39 4.37 18.57
C ASP A 165 0.48 4.63 17.33
N ASN A 166 1.77 4.30 17.40
CA ASN A 166 2.64 4.37 16.22
C ASN A 166 2.25 3.35 15.15
N MET A 167 1.80 2.15 15.54
CA MET A 167 1.26 1.19 14.56
C MET A 167 -0.07 1.68 13.98
N ASP A 168 -0.95 2.25 14.79
CA ASP A 168 -2.22 2.83 14.34
C ASP A 168 -2.01 3.88 13.24
N ALA A 169 -1.12 4.83 13.45
CA ALA A 169 -0.77 5.83 12.44
C ALA A 169 -0.23 5.19 11.15
N ILE A 170 0.66 4.21 11.26
CA ILE A 170 1.25 3.52 10.09
C ILE A 170 0.17 2.73 9.32
N TYR A 171 -0.67 1.97 10.03
CA TYR A 171 -1.71 1.16 9.40
C TYR A 171 -2.76 2.02 8.72
N LYS A 172 -3.15 3.15 9.32
CA LYS A 172 -4.04 4.15 8.69
C LYS A 172 -3.43 4.69 7.40
N SER A 173 -2.17 5.12 7.42
CA SER A 173 -1.51 5.64 6.22
C SER A 173 -1.41 4.59 5.10
N VAL A 174 -1.02 3.35 5.44
CA VAL A 174 -0.83 2.32 4.40
C VAL A 174 -2.15 1.80 3.84
N ILE A 175 -3.17 1.58 4.67
CA ILE A 175 -4.46 1.08 4.15
C ILE A 175 -5.12 2.13 3.27
N HIS A 176 -5.09 3.40 3.66
CA HIS A 176 -5.62 4.50 2.87
C HIS A 176 -4.97 4.53 1.48
N LEU A 177 -3.64 4.44 1.43
CA LEU A 177 -2.89 4.42 0.18
C LEU A 177 -3.25 3.21 -0.71
N ILE A 178 -3.38 2.03 -0.09
CA ILE A 178 -3.76 0.80 -0.79
C ILE A 178 -5.14 0.94 -1.42
N LEU A 179 -6.14 1.36 -0.64
CA LEU A 179 -7.52 1.48 -1.08
C LEU A 179 -7.66 2.54 -2.17
N GLN A 180 -7.04 3.70 -1.99
CA GLN A 180 -7.04 4.77 -3.00
C GLN A 180 -6.49 4.27 -4.34
N ARG A 181 -5.33 3.58 -4.34
CA ARG A 181 -4.75 3.09 -5.60
C ARG A 181 -5.62 2.04 -6.27
N MET A 182 -6.15 1.10 -5.49
CA MET A 182 -6.98 0.02 -6.01
C MET A 182 -8.29 0.56 -6.59
N GLU A 183 -8.91 1.54 -5.93
CA GLU A 183 -10.07 2.26 -6.44
C GLU A 183 -9.77 2.95 -7.78
N GLU A 184 -8.71 3.75 -7.85
CA GLU A 184 -8.31 4.46 -9.07
C GLU A 184 -8.11 3.50 -10.25
N ALA A 185 -7.41 2.38 -10.01
CA ALA A 185 -7.14 1.36 -11.02
C ALA A 185 -8.44 0.66 -11.47
N CYS A 186 -9.32 0.32 -10.52
CA CYS A 186 -10.64 -0.27 -10.80
C CYS A 186 -11.51 0.69 -11.63
N ARG A 187 -11.60 1.95 -11.21
CA ARG A 187 -12.36 3.02 -11.90
C ARG A 187 -11.87 3.21 -13.34
N THR A 188 -10.55 3.30 -13.52
CA THR A 188 -9.92 3.44 -14.84
C THR A 188 -10.24 2.25 -15.74
N GLU A 189 -10.16 1.04 -15.21
CA GLU A 189 -10.44 -0.19 -15.96
C GLU A 189 -11.93 -0.31 -16.33
N LEU A 190 -12.85 0.05 -15.43
CA LEU A 190 -14.28 0.12 -15.72
C LEU A 190 -14.59 1.07 -16.88
N MET A 191 -14.00 2.28 -16.87
CA MET A 191 -14.15 3.22 -17.99
C MET A 191 -13.60 2.63 -19.29
N ARG A 192 -12.47 1.90 -19.24
CA ARG A 192 -11.90 1.22 -20.40
C ARG A 192 -12.84 0.14 -20.96
N ILE A 193 -13.46 -0.66 -20.10
CA ILE A 193 -14.42 -1.70 -20.49
C ILE A 193 -15.66 -1.06 -21.14
N GLN A 194 -16.24 -0.03 -20.51
CA GLN A 194 -17.40 0.70 -21.04
C GLN A 194 -17.11 1.30 -22.41
N ASN A 195 -15.97 1.97 -22.59
CA ASN A 195 -15.56 2.57 -23.85
C ASN A 195 -15.34 1.56 -24.98
N LYS A 196 -14.93 0.32 -24.66
CA LYS A 196 -14.84 -0.76 -25.65
C LYS A 196 -16.21 -1.26 -26.07
N ASN A 197 -17.14 -1.40 -25.13
CA ASN A 197 -18.50 -1.84 -25.40
C ASN A 197 -19.31 -0.83 -26.23
N LEU A 198 -19.01 0.46 -26.11
CA LEU A 198 -19.64 1.52 -26.93
C LEU A 198 -19.12 1.58 -28.38
N LYS A 199 -18.00 0.92 -28.67
CA LYS A 199 -17.38 0.88 -30.01
C LYS A 199 -17.73 -0.40 -30.80
N LEU A 200 -18.48 -1.32 -30.18
CA LEU A 200 -18.98 -2.57 -30.76
C LEU A 200 -20.48 -2.44 -31.03
#